data_AF-A0A813M2D3-F1
#
_entry.id   AF-A0A813M2D3-F1
#
_cell.length_a   1.000
_cell.length_b   1.000
_cell.length_c   1.000
_cell.angle_alpha   90.00
_cell.angle_beta   90.00
_cell.angle_gamma   90.00
#
_symmetry.space_group_name_H-M   'P 1'
#
loop_
_entity.id
_entity.type
_entity.pdbx_description
1 polymer ?
#
loop_
_entity_poly.entity_id
_entity_poly.type
_entity_poly.pdbx_seq_one_letter_code
_entity_poly.pdbx_strand_id
1 'polypeptide(L)'
;MTSDEVCTSTLIQPCRYQIREKIFAFTNSFKIKDEFGQDKYTVRSKKWTLGKKLVLEDINGNALFKIRQNGIRFLDQFNILSARDGDSDRQIASIRQKFTFFKHSYIIYSIYGEYKMKGLDIFDHSFTLKNKNNKTIAIVNKKYFSFADSYGIQMIESNNDKQQEDHAFILALIIVLHCSLYCS
;
A
#
# COMPACT_ATOMS: atom_id res chain seq x y z
N MET A 1 -2.13 27.65 -21.55
CA MET A 1 -3.48 28.05 -21.09
C MET A 1 -4.30 26.79 -20.96
N THR A 2 -4.71 26.25 -19.82
CA THR A 2 -4.57 26.58 -18.39
C THR A 2 -5.18 25.35 -17.71
N SER A 3 -4.39 24.54 -17.01
CA SER A 3 -4.91 23.41 -16.20
C SER A 3 -4.34 23.38 -14.79
N ASP A 4 -3.60 24.41 -14.38
CA ASP A 4 -2.89 24.48 -13.09
C ASP A 4 -3.66 25.23 -11.99
N GLU A 5 -4.95 25.54 -12.17
CA GLU A 5 -5.70 26.40 -11.25
C GLU A 5 -6.99 25.78 -10.68
N VAL A 6 -6.89 24.60 -10.06
CA VAL A 6 -7.96 24.13 -9.14
C VAL A 6 -7.37 23.55 -7.87
N CYS A 7 -6.54 24.32 -7.14
CA CYS A 7 -6.11 23.92 -5.80
C CYS A 7 -5.87 25.10 -4.84
N THR A 8 -6.54 26.23 -5.03
CA THR A 8 -6.44 27.37 -4.10
C THR A 8 -7.74 27.59 -3.32
N SER A 9 -7.96 26.79 -2.29
CA SER A 9 -8.74 27.18 -1.10
C SER A 9 -8.64 26.08 -0.03
N THR A 10 -7.82 26.33 0.99
CA THR A 10 -7.82 25.76 2.35
C THR A 10 -8.70 24.53 2.62
N LEU A 11 -8.46 23.40 1.97
CA LEU A 11 -8.83 22.05 2.39
C LEU A 11 -7.88 21.10 1.66
N ILE A 12 -6.97 20.45 2.37
CA ILE A 12 -6.14 19.36 1.82
C ILE A 12 -7.13 18.30 1.35
N GLN A 13 -7.43 18.23 0.06
CA GLN A 13 -8.26 17.15 -0.46
C GLN A 13 -7.44 15.87 -0.35
N PRO A 14 -7.90 14.90 0.45
CA PRO A 14 -7.13 13.70 0.66
C PRO A 14 -7.23 12.83 -0.59
N CYS A 15 -6.12 12.55 -1.27
CA CYS A 15 -6.11 11.67 -2.44
C CYS A 15 -6.64 10.30 -2.06
N ARG A 16 -7.64 9.81 -2.79
CA ARG A 16 -8.25 8.50 -2.57
C ARG A 16 -7.92 7.55 -3.71
N TYR A 17 -7.60 6.32 -3.33
CA TYR A 17 -7.42 5.21 -4.23
C TYR A 17 -8.44 4.11 -3.94
N GLN A 18 -8.87 3.42 -4.98
CA GLN A 18 -9.79 2.31 -4.93
C GLN A 18 -9.12 1.05 -5.43
N ILE A 19 -9.25 -0.03 -4.65
CA ILE A 19 -8.76 -1.36 -5.03
C ILE A 19 -9.90 -2.37 -4.86
N ARG A 20 -10.09 -3.22 -5.86
CA ARG A 20 -11.11 -4.28 -5.85
C ARG A 20 -10.62 -5.52 -5.08
N GLU A 21 -11.33 -5.89 -4.03
CA GLU A 21 -10.99 -6.98 -3.09
C GLU A 21 -10.98 -8.35 -3.78
N LYS A 22 -12.02 -8.63 -4.60
CA LYS A 22 -12.20 -9.93 -5.28
C LYS A 22 -11.10 -10.29 -6.29
N ILE A 23 -10.24 -9.34 -6.69
CA ILE A 23 -9.22 -9.59 -7.72
C ILE A 23 -7.93 -10.19 -7.13
N PHE A 24 -7.67 -10.00 -5.83
CA PHE A 24 -6.44 -10.46 -5.19
C PHE A 24 -6.26 -11.99 -5.19
N ALA A 25 -7.35 -12.74 -4.97
CA ALA A 25 -7.28 -14.19 -4.83
C ALA A 25 -7.37 -14.95 -6.17
N PHE A 26 -8.08 -14.38 -7.16
CA PHE A 26 -8.42 -15.09 -8.40
C PHE A 26 -7.59 -14.71 -9.63
N THR A 27 -7.01 -13.49 -9.70
CA THR A 27 -6.39 -12.99 -10.93
C THR A 27 -4.88 -12.77 -10.77
N ASN A 28 -4.13 -12.94 -11.86
CA ASN A 28 -2.68 -12.68 -11.92
C ASN A 28 -2.33 -11.18 -11.83
N SER A 29 -3.30 -10.27 -11.87
CA SER A 29 -3.09 -8.82 -11.80
C SER A 29 -4.38 -8.06 -11.47
N PHE A 30 -4.25 -6.89 -10.84
CA PHE A 30 -5.35 -5.96 -10.58
C PHE A 30 -4.91 -4.52 -10.79
N LYS A 31 -5.87 -3.61 -10.99
CA LYS A 31 -5.61 -2.18 -11.17
C LYS A 31 -6.05 -1.39 -9.94
N ILE A 32 -5.32 -0.33 -9.64
CA ILE A 32 -5.61 0.65 -8.61
C ILE A 32 -6.15 1.89 -9.31
N LYS A 33 -7.36 2.29 -8.93
CA LYS A 33 -8.03 3.47 -9.48
C LYS A 33 -7.92 4.65 -8.53
N ASP A 34 -7.96 5.87 -9.04
CA ASP A 34 -8.17 7.06 -8.21
C ASP A 34 -9.67 7.30 -7.92
N GLU A 35 -9.96 8.37 -7.18
CA GLU A 35 -11.33 8.85 -6.91
C GLU A 35 -12.18 9.16 -8.14
N PHE A 36 -11.55 9.46 -9.28
CA PHE A 36 -12.22 9.72 -10.55
C PHE A 36 -12.44 8.43 -11.36
N GLY A 37 -12.03 7.27 -10.83
CA GLY A 37 -12.15 5.97 -11.49
C GLY A 37 -11.08 5.70 -12.55
N GLN A 38 -10.07 6.58 -12.67
CA GLN A 38 -8.97 6.43 -13.63
C GLN A 38 -7.95 5.45 -13.09
N ASP A 39 -7.45 4.56 -13.95
CA ASP A 39 -6.42 3.60 -13.58
C ASP A 39 -5.10 4.35 -13.35
N LYS A 40 -4.53 4.31 -12.15
CA LYS A 40 -3.26 4.97 -11.82
C LYS A 40 -2.10 3.99 -11.72
N TYR A 41 -2.35 2.79 -11.20
CA TYR A 41 -1.32 1.77 -11.05
C TYR A 41 -1.87 0.39 -11.39
N THR A 42 -0.96 -0.51 -11.75
CA THR A 42 -1.26 -1.93 -11.96
C THR A 42 -0.41 -2.77 -11.03
N VAL A 43 -1.00 -3.75 -10.37
CA VAL A 43 -0.28 -4.72 -9.55
C VAL A 43 -0.37 -6.07 -10.22
N ARG A 44 0.78 -6.66 -10.51
CA ARG A 44 0.90 -7.99 -11.13
C ARG A 44 1.45 -8.99 -10.12
N SER A 45 0.71 -10.07 -9.88
CA SER A 45 1.19 -11.20 -9.09
C SER A 45 1.89 -12.22 -9.99
N LYS A 46 3.09 -12.64 -9.57
CA LYS A 46 3.80 -13.77 -10.19
C LYS A 46 3.70 -14.95 -9.23
N LYS A 47 3.00 -16.00 -9.65
CA LYS A 47 2.97 -17.28 -8.94
C LYS A 47 4.35 -17.93 -9.12
N TRP A 48 5.10 -18.06 -8.02
CA TRP A 48 6.37 -18.78 -7.99
C TRP A 48 6.27 -19.89 -6.95
N THR A 49 6.98 -20.99 -7.15
CA THR A 49 7.07 -22.15 -6.25
C THR A 49 7.59 -21.81 -4.83
N LEU A 50 8.18 -20.62 -4.61
CA LEU A 50 8.91 -20.22 -3.40
C LEU A 50 8.34 -18.92 -2.79
N GLY A 51 7.01 -18.80 -2.74
CA GLY A 51 6.32 -17.69 -2.09
C GLY A 51 5.72 -16.66 -3.04
N LYS A 52 5.08 -15.63 -2.48
CA LYS A 52 4.38 -14.59 -3.25
C LYS A 52 5.34 -13.49 -3.72
N LYS A 53 5.22 -13.13 -5.00
CA LYS A 53 5.89 -11.99 -5.62
C LYS A 53 4.85 -11.09 -6.28
N LEU A 54 4.86 -9.81 -5.94
CA LEU A 54 4.00 -8.80 -6.57
C LEU A 54 4.88 -7.72 -7.20
N VAL A 55 4.45 -7.15 -8.32
CA VAL A 55 5.10 -6.03 -8.98
C VAL A 55 4.08 -4.92 -9.12
N LEU A 56 4.39 -3.74 -8.57
CA LEU A 56 3.61 -2.53 -8.75
C LEU A 56 4.19 -1.77 -9.95
N GLU A 57 3.35 -1.54 -10.95
CA GLU A 57 3.64 -0.91 -12.22
C GLU A 57 2.84 0.39 -12.34
N ASP A 58 3.43 1.40 -12.99
CA ASP A 58 2.71 2.61 -13.41
C ASP A 58 1.75 2.30 -14.57
N ILE A 59 0.90 3.27 -14.96
CA ILE A 59 -0.01 3.17 -16.10
C ILE A 59 0.70 2.84 -17.42
N ASN A 60 1.97 3.25 -17.54
CA ASN A 60 2.83 2.98 -18.69
C ASN A 60 3.42 1.55 -18.69
N GLY A 61 3.17 0.75 -17.65
CA GLY A 61 3.74 -0.60 -17.48
C GLY A 61 5.15 -0.61 -16.89
N ASN A 62 5.68 0.55 -16.49
CA ASN A 62 6.99 0.66 -15.85
C ASN A 62 6.91 0.16 -14.41
N ALA A 63 7.74 -0.83 -14.06
CA ALA A 63 7.79 -1.34 -12.69
C ALA A 63 8.35 -0.29 -11.74
N LEU A 64 7.58 0.07 -10.71
CA LEU A 64 7.97 1.02 -9.67
C LEU A 64 8.58 0.29 -8.47
N PHE A 65 7.87 -0.73 -7.99
CA PHE A 65 8.26 -1.50 -6.80
C PHE A 65 8.01 -2.99 -7.00
N LYS A 66 8.89 -3.82 -6.43
CA LYS A 66 8.71 -5.26 -6.33
C LYS A 66 8.53 -5.65 -4.87
N ILE A 67 7.50 -6.43 -4.60
CA ILE A 67 7.20 -6.96 -3.27
C ILE A 67 7.54 -8.44 -3.28
N ARG A 68 8.36 -8.87 -2.34
CA ARG A 68 8.78 -10.26 -2.19
C ARG A 68 8.50 -10.74 -0.77
N GLN A 69 7.73 -11.82 -0.64
CA GLN A 69 7.61 -12.53 0.63
C GLN A 69 8.88 -13.36 0.87
N ASN A 70 9.53 -13.13 2.00
CA ASN A 70 10.66 -13.90 2.50
C ASN A 70 10.26 -14.46 3.87
N GLY A 71 10.05 -15.77 3.99
CA GLY A 71 9.71 -16.36 5.28
C GLY A 71 9.55 -17.87 5.20
N ILE A 72 9.93 -18.54 6.28
CA ILE A 72 9.58 -19.95 6.54
C ILE A 72 8.31 -19.86 7.40
N ARG A 73 7.16 -20.32 6.88
CA ARG A 73 5.76 -20.45 7.39
C ARG A 73 5.30 -19.90 8.77
N PHE A 74 6.17 -19.57 9.72
CA PHE A 74 5.86 -19.07 11.06
C PHE A 74 6.08 -17.57 11.26
N LEU A 75 6.95 -16.93 10.48
CA LEU A 75 7.26 -15.50 10.59
C LEU A 75 7.23 -14.88 9.20
N ASP A 76 6.07 -14.32 8.85
CA ASP A 76 5.93 -13.61 7.59
C ASP A 76 6.75 -12.32 7.60
N GLN A 77 7.72 -12.26 6.69
CA GLN A 77 8.45 -11.05 6.35
C GLN A 77 8.26 -10.76 4.87
N PHE A 78 8.04 -9.48 4.56
CA PHE A 78 7.91 -8.97 3.20
C PHE A 78 8.95 -7.89 2.97
N ASN A 79 9.58 -7.90 1.81
CA ASN A 79 10.51 -6.87 1.40
C ASN A 79 9.97 -6.13 0.18
N ILE A 80 10.02 -4.80 0.23
CA ILE A 80 9.72 -3.91 -0.89
C ILE A 80 11.06 -3.46 -1.47
N LEU A 81 11.23 -3.70 -2.77
CA LEU A 81 12.42 -3.41 -3.54
C LEU A 81 12.08 -2.35 -4.60
N SER A 82 12.98 -1.43 -4.88
CA SER A 82 12.85 -0.51 -6.01
C SER A 82 12.98 -1.26 -7.33
N ALA A 83 12.23 -0.83 -8.33
CA ALA A 83 12.35 -1.30 -9.71
C ALA A 83 12.56 -0.18 -10.73
N ARG A 84 12.78 1.07 -10.25
CA ARG A 84 13.04 2.25 -11.10
C ARG A 84 14.46 2.22 -11.68
N ASP A 85 14.59 2.64 -12.94
CA ASP A 85 15.83 2.98 -13.68
C ASP A 85 17.12 2.25 -13.22
N GLY A 86 17.24 0.97 -13.54
CA GLY A 86 18.48 0.20 -13.36
C GLY A 86 18.84 -0.19 -11.92
N ASP A 87 18.18 0.38 -10.91
CA ASP A 87 18.37 0.05 -9.48
C ASP A 87 17.67 -1.28 -9.16
N SER A 88 18.28 -2.35 -9.67
CA SER A 88 17.73 -3.70 -9.71
C SER A 88 17.68 -4.29 -8.30
N ASP A 89 16.52 -4.25 -7.67
CA ASP A 89 16.23 -4.91 -6.40
C ASP A 89 16.85 -4.25 -5.15
N ARG A 90 17.12 -2.93 -5.19
CA ARG A 90 17.48 -2.19 -3.98
C ARG A 90 16.35 -2.25 -2.96
N GLN A 91 16.63 -2.76 -1.76
CA GLN A 91 15.63 -2.84 -0.70
C GLN A 91 15.27 -1.44 -0.16
N ILE A 92 14.01 -1.08 -0.31
CA ILE A 92 13.43 0.20 0.13
C ILE A 92 12.75 0.04 1.48
N ALA A 93 12.03 -1.08 1.68
CA ALA A 93 11.41 -1.38 2.95
C ALA A 93 11.36 -2.87 3.28
N SER A 94 11.25 -3.17 4.56
CA SER A 94 11.05 -4.51 5.12
C SER A 94 9.93 -4.46 6.15
N ILE A 95 8.90 -5.26 5.92
CA ILE A 95 7.74 -5.42 6.80
C ILE A 95 7.93 -6.75 7.51
N ARG A 96 8.00 -6.71 8.84
CA ARG A 96 8.11 -7.91 9.68
C ARG A 96 6.90 -8.00 10.60
N GLN A 97 6.24 -9.14 10.59
CA GLN A 97 5.24 -9.45 11.59
C GLN A 97 5.93 -9.75 12.93
N LYS A 98 5.47 -9.11 14.00
CA LYS A 98 5.84 -9.45 15.38
C LYS A 98 4.84 -10.44 15.94
N PHE A 99 5.36 -11.54 16.48
CA PHE A 99 4.58 -12.48 17.25
C PHE A 99 4.24 -11.85 18.60
N THR A 100 3.01 -11.40 18.77
CA THR A 100 2.47 -10.91 20.04
C THR A 100 1.25 -11.73 20.40
N PHE A 101 1.22 -12.28 21.63
CA PHE A 101 0.29 -13.32 22.10
C PHE A 101 -1.22 -13.04 21.93
N PHE A 102 -1.62 -11.79 21.67
CA PHE A 102 -3.04 -11.42 21.55
C PHE A 102 -3.35 -10.43 20.43
N LYS A 103 -2.37 -9.90 19.69
CA LYS A 103 -2.58 -8.88 18.65
C LYS A 103 -1.58 -9.03 17.51
N HIS A 104 -2.05 -8.93 16.27
CA HIS A 104 -1.17 -8.81 15.10
C HIS A 104 -0.47 -7.45 15.15
N SER A 105 0.85 -7.46 15.28
CA SER A 105 1.67 -6.25 15.26
C SER A 105 2.67 -6.36 14.13
N TYR A 106 2.82 -5.29 13.36
CA TYR A 106 3.74 -5.22 12.24
C TYR A 106 4.72 -4.08 12.46
N ILE A 107 5.99 -4.35 12.20
CA ILE A 107 7.04 -3.33 12.15
C ILE A 107 7.50 -3.17 10.72
N ILE A 108 7.48 -1.93 10.26
CA ILE A 108 7.85 -1.56 8.91
C ILE A 108 9.12 -0.72 9.01
N TYR A 109 10.22 -1.27 8.54
CA TYR A 109 11.50 -0.59 8.39
C TYR A 109 11.61 -0.10 6.96
N SER A 110 11.64 1.21 6.74
CA SER A 110 11.82 1.80 5.41
C SER A 110 13.03 2.73 5.41
N ILE A 111 13.64 2.96 4.24
CA ILE A 111 14.62 4.04 4.06
C ILE A 111 14.03 5.42 4.37
N TYR A 112 12.70 5.56 4.26
CA TYR A 112 11.96 6.79 4.57
C TYR A 112 11.64 6.94 6.07
N GLY A 113 11.80 5.87 6.87
CA GLY A 113 11.53 5.87 8.29
C GLY A 113 10.85 4.61 8.82
N GLU A 114 10.47 4.66 10.08
CA GLU A 114 9.75 3.58 10.75
C GLU A 114 8.24 3.85 10.74
N TYR A 115 7.46 2.89 10.25
CA TYR A 115 6.01 2.97 10.23
C TYR A 115 5.40 1.91 11.13
N LYS A 116 4.25 2.26 11.73
CA LYS A 116 3.48 1.38 12.60
C LYS A 116 2.03 1.35 12.14
N MET A 117 1.47 0.16 12.05
CA MET A 117 0.04 -0.02 11.81
C MET A 117 -0.71 0.02 13.14
N LYS A 118 -1.82 0.77 13.21
CA LYS A 118 -2.69 0.83 14.38
C LYS A 118 -4.16 0.67 13.98
N GLY A 119 -4.93 -0.02 14.83
CA GLY A 119 -6.39 -0.17 14.67
C GLY A 119 -6.77 -1.28 13.72
N LEU A 120 -6.22 -2.48 13.92
CA LEU A 120 -6.67 -3.68 13.23
C LEU A 120 -8.05 -4.07 13.78
N ASP A 121 -9.09 -3.28 13.50
CA ASP A 121 -10.47 -3.69 13.77
C ASP A 121 -10.82 -4.74 12.73
N ILE A 122 -10.50 -5.98 13.13
CA ILE A 122 -10.57 -7.23 12.37
C ILE A 122 -11.94 -7.45 11.70
N PHE A 123 -12.98 -6.76 12.16
CA PHE A 123 -14.34 -6.88 11.66
C PHE A 123 -14.68 -5.96 10.48
N ASP A 124 -14.10 -4.76 10.38
CA ASP A 124 -14.58 -3.72 9.43
C ASP A 124 -13.61 -3.47 8.26
N HIS A 125 -12.55 -4.29 8.13
CA HIS A 125 -11.54 -4.19 7.06
C HIS A 125 -10.90 -2.80 6.98
N SER A 126 -10.83 -2.10 8.12
CA SER A 126 -10.28 -0.75 8.22
C SER A 126 -9.05 -0.73 9.10
N PHE A 127 -7.98 -0.08 8.64
CA PHE A 127 -6.78 0.14 9.43
C PHE A 127 -6.17 1.50 9.11
N THR A 128 -5.43 2.05 10.08
CA THR A 128 -4.73 3.33 9.92
C THR A 128 -3.22 3.11 9.92
N LEU A 129 -2.57 3.60 8.88
CA LEU A 129 -1.11 3.64 8.80
C LEU A 129 -0.61 4.93 9.46
N LYS A 130 0.30 4.78 10.42
CA LYS A 130 0.90 5.89 11.15
C LYS A 130 2.42 5.89 11.05
N ASN A 131 3.02 7.08 11.03
CA ASN A 131 4.46 7.24 11.14
C ASN A 131 4.92 7.06 12.61
N LYS A 132 6.24 7.00 12.85
CA LYS A 132 6.86 6.96 14.19
C LYS A 132 6.34 8.04 15.15
N ASN A 133 5.98 9.20 14.62
CA ASN A 133 5.43 10.34 15.37
C ASN A 133 3.92 10.20 15.67
N ASN A 134 3.30 9.04 15.45
CA ASN A 134 1.87 8.76 15.61
C ASN A 134 0.96 9.63 14.69
N LYS A 135 1.54 10.26 13.68
CA LYS A 135 0.86 11.00 12.61
C LYS A 135 0.27 10.02 11.60
N THR A 136 -1.00 10.20 11.26
CA THR A 136 -1.68 9.39 10.26
C THR A 136 -1.18 9.76 8.87
N ILE A 137 -0.79 8.75 8.09
CA ILE A 137 -0.32 8.89 6.70
C ILE A 137 -1.39 8.38 5.74
N ALA A 138 -2.02 7.25 6.08
CA ALA A 138 -3.05 6.67 5.24
C ALA A 138 -4.12 5.98 6.09
N ILE A 139 -5.35 6.03 5.59
CA ILE A 139 -6.51 5.39 6.20
C ILE A 139 -7.09 4.43 5.16
N VAL A 140 -7.18 3.15 5.51
CA VAL A 140 -7.84 2.15 4.68
C VAL A 140 -9.21 1.89 5.26
N ASN A 141 -10.26 1.98 4.45
CA ASN A 141 -11.63 1.72 4.89
C ASN A 141 -12.50 1.22 3.73
N LYS A 142 -13.31 0.19 3.99
CA LYS A 142 -14.28 -0.36 3.03
C LYS A 142 -15.47 0.58 2.80
N LYS A 143 -15.86 1.38 3.81
CA LYS A 143 -17.04 2.26 3.78
C LYS A 143 -16.88 3.53 2.93
N TYR A 144 -15.67 3.85 2.45
CA TYR A 144 -15.47 5.07 1.64
C TYR A 144 -16.07 4.98 0.23
N PHE A 145 -16.45 3.79 -0.24
CA PHE A 145 -17.04 3.60 -1.56
C PHE A 145 -18.29 2.70 -1.49
N SER A 146 -19.34 3.06 -2.22
CA SER A 146 -20.61 2.30 -2.29
C SER A 146 -20.50 0.96 -3.04
N PHE A 147 -19.33 0.63 -3.59
CA PHE A 147 -19.10 -0.65 -4.27
C PHE A 147 -18.74 -1.72 -3.24
N ALA A 148 -19.65 -2.66 -3.01
CA ALA A 148 -19.53 -3.74 -2.02
C ALA A 148 -18.23 -4.57 -2.08
N ASP A 149 -17.54 -4.56 -3.24
CA ASP A 149 -16.36 -5.38 -3.52
C ASP A 149 -15.04 -4.57 -3.62
N SER A 150 -14.99 -3.34 -3.12
CA SER A 150 -13.75 -2.52 -3.13
C SER A 150 -13.45 -1.93 -1.75
N TYR A 151 -12.16 -1.75 -1.46
CA TYR A 151 -11.72 -0.93 -0.33
C TYR A 151 -11.12 0.38 -0.81
N GLY A 152 -11.35 1.44 -0.05
CA GLY A 152 -10.80 2.76 -0.28
C GLY A 152 -9.56 3.00 0.57
N ILE A 153 -8.56 3.63 -0.02
CA ILE A 153 -7.35 4.10 0.65
C ILE A 153 -7.38 5.62 0.56
N GLN A 154 -7.33 6.29 1.69
CA GLN A 154 -7.26 7.73 1.78
C GLN A 154 -5.85 8.12 2.23
N MET A 155 -5.11 8.81 1.37
CA MET A 155 -3.81 9.38 1.70
C MET A 155 -4.02 10.71 2.43
N ILE A 156 -3.33 10.88 3.55
CA ILE A 156 -3.33 12.11 4.34
C ILE A 156 -2.02 12.82 4.06
N GLU A 157 -2.06 13.73 3.10
CA GLU A 157 -0.97 14.67 2.88
C GLU A 157 -0.88 15.62 4.08
N SER A 158 0.34 15.96 4.48
CA SER A 158 0.55 16.94 5.52
C SER A 158 1.44 18.05 5.02
N ASN A 159 0.88 19.26 5.06
CA ASN A 159 1.43 20.53 4.55
C ASN A 159 2.87 20.87 4.95
N ASN A 160 3.48 20.14 5.90
CA ASN A 160 4.77 20.50 6.49
C ASN A 160 5.94 19.61 6.08
N ASP A 161 5.71 18.52 5.34
CA ASP A 161 6.78 17.70 4.79
C ASP A 161 6.68 17.71 3.27
N LYS A 162 7.58 18.47 2.62
CA LYS A 162 7.96 18.30 1.21
C LYS A 162 8.68 16.95 0.97
N GLN A 163 8.35 15.92 1.74
CA GLN A 163 8.65 14.55 1.40
C GLN A 163 7.37 14.03 0.79
N GLN A 164 7.28 14.19 -0.54
CA GLN A 164 6.34 13.47 -1.37
C GLN A 164 6.66 11.98 -1.15
N GLU A 165 6.11 11.39 -0.09
CA GLU A 165 6.12 9.95 0.07
C GLU A 165 5.42 9.42 -1.16
N ASP A 166 6.16 8.72 -2.03
CA ASP A 166 5.64 8.17 -3.27
C ASP A 166 4.32 7.46 -2.94
N HIS A 167 3.17 7.94 -3.44
CA HIS A 167 1.88 7.29 -3.17
C HIS A 167 1.94 5.80 -3.54
N ALA A 168 2.71 5.46 -4.57
CA ALA A 168 3.06 4.10 -4.96
C ALA A 168 3.71 3.28 -3.83
N PHE A 169 4.61 3.86 -3.02
CA PHE A 169 5.22 3.19 -1.88
C PHE A 169 4.18 2.87 -0.79
N ILE A 170 3.34 3.85 -0.43
CA ILE A 170 2.28 3.65 0.57
C ILE A 170 1.27 2.59 0.08
N LEU A 171 0.90 2.63 -1.20
CA LEU A 171 0.06 1.61 -1.83
C LEU A 171 0.72 0.22 -1.75
N ALA A 172 2.00 0.10 -2.09
CA ALA A 172 2.74 -1.16 -1.97
C ALA A 172 2.73 -1.69 -0.53
N LEU A 173 2.88 -0.81 0.46
CA LEU A 173 2.83 -1.17 1.87
C LEU A 173 1.43 -1.66 2.29
N ILE A 174 0.37 -0.99 1.88
CA ILE A 174 -1.02 -1.41 2.13
C ILE A 174 -1.31 -2.77 1.49
N ILE A 175 -0.84 -3.00 0.26
CA ILE A 175 -0.96 -4.27 -0.44
C ILE A 175 -0.27 -5.40 0.34
N VAL A 176 0.94 -5.16 0.84
CA VAL A 176 1.67 -6.13 1.69
C VAL A 176 0.87 -6.46 2.94
N LEU A 177 0.36 -5.45 3.64
CA LEU A 177 -0.41 -5.65 4.86
C LEU A 177 -1.69 -6.45 4.59
N HIS A 178 -2.43 -6.09 3.54
CA HIS A 178 -3.61 -6.83 3.11
C HIS A 178 -3.27 -8.28 2.75
N CYS A 179 -2.19 -8.50 1.99
CA CYS A 179 -1.74 -9.85 1.65
C CYS A 179 -1.32 -10.67 2.88
N SER A 180 -0.72 -10.04 3.90
CA SER A 180 -0.32 -10.74 5.12
C SER A 180 -1.51 -11.13 5.99
N LEU A 181 -2.57 -10.32 6.03
CA LEU A 181 -3.74 -10.55 6.88
C LEU A 181 -4.73 -11.55 6.28
N TYR A 182 -4.93 -11.51 4.96
CA TYR A 182 -6.03 -12.21 4.29
C TYR A 182 -5.60 -13.36 3.40
N CYS A 183 -4.30 -13.60 3.25
CA CYS A 183 -3.78 -14.59 2.31
C CYS A 183 -3.03 -15.75 2.99
N SER A 184 -3.25 -15.95 4.31
CA SER A 184 -2.85 -17.15 5.06
C SER A 184 -3.92 -18.22 5.04
#